data_AF-A0A084DNU1-F1
#
_entry.id   AF-A0A084DNU1-F1
#
_cell.length_a   1.000
_cell.length_b   1.000
_cell.length_c   1.000
_cell.angle_alpha   90.00
_cell.angle_beta   90.00
_cell.angle_gamma   90.00
#
_symmetry.space_group_name_H-M   'P 1'
#
loop_
_entity.id
_entity.type
_entity.pdbx_description
1 polymer ?
#
loop_
_entity_poly.entity_id
_entity_poly.type
_entity_poly.pdbx_seq_one_letter_code
_entity_poly.pdbx_strand_id
1 'polypeptide(L)'
;MKKNRALWRRTGAIAAIGVAVAVWRYESATPAHAASSAVPDATARAQTDAADTFGTGAATPGPEERRLDVDALRRSLAGRPDADAEVKRIVAFARFRDEVAAYGNGRNSLPPAERTALARRILDELPDHVARNEIVPVQAEALSAALLTDTEADPATRGAAIRSMRAQWDAYAQQTVGPSPAQDPRYLAYEQQSRDVVRQVQASIADPDQQQTVIAQRLQALRVQLYDGASPSGAH
;
A
#
# COMPACT_ATOMS: atom_id res chain seq x y z
N MET A 1 33.11 45.74 21.98
CA MET A 1 32.71 44.85 23.09
C MET A 1 31.17 44.79 23.06
N LYS A 2 30.43 43.68 22.99
CA LYS A 2 30.67 42.23 22.98
C LYS A 2 29.66 41.59 22.00
N LYS A 3 30.09 40.48 21.40
CA LYS A 3 29.32 39.52 20.59
C LYS A 3 28.19 38.89 21.42
N ASN A 4 27.11 38.43 20.77
CA ASN A 4 26.71 37.02 20.85
C ASN A 4 25.67 36.63 19.78
N ARG A 5 26.14 35.75 18.89
CA ARG A 5 25.36 34.88 17.99
C ARG A 5 25.08 33.57 18.75
N ALA A 6 23.85 33.08 18.75
CA ALA A 6 23.44 31.70 19.02
C ALA A 6 21.96 31.58 18.56
N LEU A 7 21.53 30.92 17.48
CA LEU A 7 21.95 29.69 16.79
C LEU A 7 21.58 28.41 17.56
N TRP A 8 20.31 28.03 17.52
CA TRP A 8 19.80 26.66 17.67
C TRP A 8 18.54 26.56 16.78
N ARG A 9 18.59 26.12 15.51
CA ARG A 9 18.78 24.73 15.05
C ARG A 9 18.06 23.72 15.95
N ARG A 10 16.78 23.49 15.66
CA ARG A 10 16.13 22.21 15.95
C ARG A 10 15.91 21.48 14.63
N THR A 11 16.83 20.56 14.41
CA THR A 11 16.82 19.49 13.43
C THR A 11 15.61 18.60 13.69
N GLY A 12 14.70 18.50 12.73
CA GLY A 12 13.67 17.46 12.68
C GLY A 12 14.05 16.50 11.55
N ALA A 13 14.45 15.29 11.92
CA ALA A 13 14.89 14.25 11.01
C ALA A 13 13.78 13.91 10.00
N ILE A 14 14.04 14.15 8.71
CA ILE A 14 13.27 13.52 7.64
C ILE A 14 13.76 12.08 7.57
N ALA A 15 12.99 11.18 8.17
CA ALA A 15 13.14 9.75 7.96
C ALA A 15 12.93 9.46 6.47
N ALA A 16 13.92 8.81 5.87
CA ALA A 16 13.84 8.27 4.53
C ALA A 16 12.69 7.25 4.46
N ILE A 17 11.63 7.58 3.74
CA ILE A 17 10.65 6.59 3.30
C ILE A 17 11.27 5.92 2.08
N GLY A 18 12.00 4.82 2.33
CA GLY A 18 12.32 3.84 1.31
C GLY A 18 11.02 3.23 0.82
N VAL A 19 10.64 3.53 -0.42
CA VAL A 19 9.55 2.86 -1.11
C VAL A 19 10.05 1.46 -1.48
N ALA A 20 9.82 0.49 -0.60
CA ALA A 20 9.91 -0.91 -0.93
C ALA A 20 8.63 -1.31 -1.67
N VAL A 21 8.62 -1.15 -2.99
CA VAL A 21 7.65 -1.84 -3.85
C VAL A 21 8.08 -3.31 -3.89
N ALA A 22 7.49 -4.12 -3.04
CA ALA A 22 7.63 -5.56 -3.11
C ALA A 22 6.91 -6.07 -4.36
N VAL A 23 7.69 -6.27 -5.42
CA VAL A 23 7.29 -6.98 -6.64
C VAL A 23 7.04 -8.43 -6.28
N TRP A 24 5.79 -8.77 -5.96
CA TRP A 24 5.35 -10.17 -5.87
C TRP A 24 5.03 -10.68 -7.28
N ARG A 25 6.07 -11.12 -8.00
CA ARG A 25 5.93 -12.04 -9.13
C ARG A 25 7.18 -12.90 -9.32
N TYR A 26 6.95 -14.21 -9.27
CA TYR A 26 7.81 -15.33 -9.68
C TYR A 26 9.02 -15.68 -8.82
N GLU A 27 8.80 -16.63 -7.91
CA GLU A 27 9.68 -17.79 -7.65
C GLU A 27 8.85 -18.73 -6.76
N SER A 28 8.46 -19.94 -7.14
CA SER A 28 9.29 -20.97 -7.75
C SER A 28 8.43 -22.01 -8.45
N ALA A 29 8.77 -22.31 -9.70
CA ALA A 29 8.43 -23.59 -10.31
C ALA A 29 9.31 -24.68 -9.68
N THR A 30 8.65 -25.79 -9.35
CA THR A 30 9.09 -27.14 -8.94
C THR A 30 10.52 -27.59 -9.31
N PRO A 31 11.05 -28.55 -8.52
CA PRO A 31 11.08 -29.91 -9.06
C PRO A 31 10.38 -30.93 -8.16
N ALA A 32 9.68 -31.85 -8.82
CA ALA A 32 9.16 -33.09 -8.25
C ALA A 32 10.28 -33.93 -7.63
N HIS A 33 9.98 -34.64 -6.53
CA HIS A 33 10.53 -35.98 -6.26
C HIS A 33 9.66 -36.76 -5.27
N ALA A 34 9.53 -38.06 -5.60
CA ALA A 34 9.19 -39.20 -4.75
C ALA A 34 7.73 -39.37 -4.29
N ALA A 35 7.04 -40.23 -5.03
CA ALA A 35 5.94 -41.06 -4.58
C ALA A 35 6.31 -41.87 -3.31
N SER A 36 5.37 -41.97 -2.38
CA SER A 36 5.09 -43.24 -1.71
C SER A 36 3.68 -43.26 -1.13
N SER A 37 3.00 -44.30 -1.55
CA SER A 37 1.66 -44.75 -1.19
C SER A 37 1.53 -45.05 0.30
N ALA A 38 0.40 -44.67 0.90
CA ALA A 38 -0.24 -45.46 1.95
C ALA A 38 -1.72 -45.07 2.05
N VAL A 39 -2.59 -45.98 1.61
CA VAL A 39 -4.02 -46.01 1.95
C VAL A 39 -4.13 -46.80 3.26
N PRO A 40 -5.04 -46.44 4.18
CA PRO A 40 -6.22 -47.29 4.32
C PRO A 40 -7.54 -46.52 4.45
N ASP A 41 -8.56 -47.19 3.93
CA ASP A 41 -10.00 -46.99 4.17
C ASP A 41 -10.35 -46.67 5.63
N ALA A 42 -11.29 -45.75 5.82
CA ALA A 42 -12.42 -45.96 6.73
C ALA A 42 -13.54 -44.95 6.43
N THR A 43 -14.64 -45.51 5.98
CA THR A 43 -15.93 -44.88 5.75
C THR A 43 -16.49 -44.30 7.06
N ALA A 44 -16.77 -42.99 7.10
CA ALA A 44 -17.69 -42.41 8.06
C ALA A 44 -18.53 -41.33 7.37
N ARG A 45 -19.70 -41.75 6.88
CA ARG A 45 -20.80 -40.86 6.55
C ARG A 45 -21.26 -40.17 7.84
N ALA A 46 -21.22 -38.85 7.85
CA ALA A 46 -22.11 -38.02 8.66
C ALA A 46 -22.67 -36.91 7.76
N GLN A 47 -23.87 -37.14 7.22
CA GLN A 47 -24.90 -36.09 7.09
C GLN A 47 -25.25 -35.73 8.54
N THR A 48 -25.30 -34.50 9.03
CA THR A 48 -26.09 -33.31 8.65
C THR A 48 -25.51 -32.23 9.59
N ASP A 49 -25.16 -31.02 9.15
CA ASP A 49 -26.10 -29.92 9.09
C ASP A 49 -25.55 -28.82 8.18
N ALA A 50 -26.33 -28.53 7.14
CA ALA A 50 -26.31 -27.24 6.49
C ALA A 50 -26.90 -26.23 7.48
N ALA A 51 -26.04 -25.63 8.31
CA ALA A 51 -26.39 -24.44 9.06
C ALA A 51 -26.04 -23.22 8.20
N ASP A 52 -27.10 -22.57 7.71
CA ASP A 52 -27.14 -21.18 7.30
C ASP A 52 -26.04 -20.35 8.00
N THR A 53 -25.03 -19.92 7.24
CA THR A 53 -24.13 -18.84 7.67
C THR A 53 -24.06 -17.78 6.58
N PHE A 54 -25.23 -17.28 6.20
CA PHE A 54 -25.36 -15.96 5.59
C PHE A 54 -26.26 -15.13 6.51
N GLY A 55 -25.69 -14.69 7.62
CA GLY A 55 -26.38 -13.88 8.60
C GLY A 55 -25.39 -13.43 9.67
N THR A 56 -24.94 -12.18 9.54
CA THR A 56 -24.57 -11.20 10.59
C THR A 56 -24.23 -11.71 11.99
N GLY A 57 -23.47 -12.80 12.11
CA GLY A 57 -22.74 -13.13 13.33
C GLY A 57 -21.60 -12.13 13.43
N ALA A 58 -21.43 -11.49 14.57
CA ALA A 58 -20.25 -10.67 14.83
C ALA A 58 -19.02 -11.55 14.57
N ALA A 59 -18.40 -11.36 13.40
CA ALA A 59 -17.20 -12.10 13.03
C ALA A 59 -16.19 -11.91 14.15
N THR A 60 -15.55 -12.99 14.58
CA THR A 60 -14.52 -12.94 15.62
C THR A 60 -13.49 -11.86 15.23
N PRO A 61 -13.19 -10.90 16.12
CA PRO A 61 -12.24 -9.83 15.83
C PRO A 61 -10.91 -10.36 15.29
N GLY A 62 -10.46 -9.77 14.18
CA GLY A 62 -9.19 -10.12 13.56
C GLY A 62 -7.98 -9.69 14.40
N PRO A 63 -6.75 -10.05 13.99
CA PRO A 63 -5.54 -9.73 14.74
C PRO A 63 -5.34 -8.23 15.03
N GLU A 64 -5.66 -7.34 14.10
CA GLU A 64 -5.51 -5.89 14.27
C GLU A 64 -6.57 -5.35 15.23
N GLU A 65 -7.83 -5.76 15.12
CA GLU A 65 -8.87 -5.36 16.08
C GLU A 65 -8.55 -5.88 17.49
N ARG A 66 -8.07 -7.12 17.63
CA ARG A 66 -7.70 -7.70 18.95
C ARG A 66 -6.52 -7.03 19.63
N ARG A 67 -5.64 -6.36 18.88
CA ARG A 67 -4.53 -5.60 19.45
C ARG A 67 -4.97 -4.27 20.04
N LEU A 68 -6.19 -3.82 19.76
CA LEU A 68 -6.73 -2.59 20.33
C LEU A 68 -7.17 -2.80 21.79
N ASP A 69 -6.59 -2.05 22.71
CA ASP A 69 -7.19 -1.82 24.02
C ASP A 69 -8.26 -0.73 23.90
N VAL A 70 -9.48 -1.15 23.57
CA VAL A 70 -10.62 -0.24 23.32
C VAL A 70 -10.97 0.56 24.58
N ASP A 71 -10.78 0.00 25.76
CA ASP A 71 -11.09 0.69 27.02
C ASP A 71 -10.02 1.75 27.35
N ALA A 72 -8.75 1.47 27.08
CA ALA A 72 -7.70 2.50 27.13
C ALA A 72 -7.95 3.60 26.10
N LEU A 73 -8.37 3.24 24.88
CA LEU A 73 -8.69 4.21 23.85
C LEU A 73 -9.84 5.15 24.28
N ARG A 74 -10.95 4.60 24.80
CA ARG A 74 -12.06 5.38 25.34
C ARG A 74 -11.63 6.32 26.46
N ARG A 75 -10.80 5.83 27.39
CA ARG A 75 -10.25 6.67 28.48
C ARG A 75 -9.36 7.79 27.94
N SER A 76 -8.55 7.53 26.92
CA SER A 76 -7.65 8.53 26.34
C SER A 76 -8.38 9.64 25.60
N LEU A 77 -9.56 9.35 25.05
CA LEU A 77 -10.40 10.29 24.32
C LEU A 77 -11.47 10.95 25.21
N ALA A 78 -11.53 10.58 26.49
CA ALA A 78 -12.52 11.11 27.43
C ALA A 78 -12.47 12.65 27.49
N GLY A 79 -13.64 13.28 27.43
CA GLY A 79 -13.77 14.74 27.44
C GLY A 79 -13.70 15.40 26.06
N ARG A 80 -13.41 14.65 24.99
CA ARG A 80 -13.61 15.14 23.62
C ARG A 80 -15.09 15.04 23.22
N PRO A 81 -15.64 16.03 22.49
CA PRO A 81 -17.02 15.98 22.01
C PRO A 81 -17.25 14.88 20.95
N ASP A 82 -16.19 14.41 20.29
CA ASP A 82 -16.22 13.41 19.23
C ASP A 82 -15.67 12.03 19.66
N ALA A 83 -15.48 11.80 20.96
CA ALA A 83 -14.79 10.62 21.50
C ALA A 83 -15.37 9.28 20.98
N ASP A 84 -16.70 9.11 21.04
CA ASP A 84 -17.34 7.87 20.60
C ASP A 84 -17.23 7.64 19.09
N ALA A 85 -17.30 8.72 18.30
CA ALA A 85 -17.13 8.64 16.86
C ALA A 85 -15.70 8.21 16.51
N GLU A 86 -14.71 8.77 17.22
CA GLU A 86 -13.30 8.48 17.02
C GLU A 86 -12.94 7.04 17.42
N VAL A 87 -13.48 6.53 18.53
CA VAL A 87 -13.33 5.11 18.92
C VAL A 87 -13.89 4.20 17.84
N LYS A 88 -15.12 4.47 17.36
CA LYS A 88 -15.74 3.69 16.29
C LYS A 88 -14.91 3.71 15.01
N ARG A 89 -14.38 4.87 14.64
CA ARG A 89 -13.52 5.06 13.46
C ARG A 89 -12.27 4.18 13.54
N ILE A 90 -11.58 4.20 14.69
CA ILE A 90 -10.34 3.43 14.90
C ILE A 90 -10.61 1.92 14.86
N VAL A 91 -11.69 1.46 15.51
CA VAL A 91 -12.09 0.04 15.47
C VAL A 91 -12.47 -0.39 14.05
N ALA A 92 -13.24 0.44 13.33
CA ALA A 92 -13.60 0.16 11.94
C ALA A 92 -12.35 0.06 11.04
N PHE A 93 -11.37 0.95 11.22
CA PHE A 93 -10.12 0.86 10.45
C PHE A 93 -9.29 -0.38 10.79
N ALA A 94 -9.28 -0.82 12.04
CA ALA A 94 -8.62 -2.08 12.40
C ALA A 94 -9.29 -3.29 11.73
N ARG A 95 -10.63 -3.34 11.70
CA ARG A 95 -11.38 -4.36 10.96
C ARG A 95 -11.09 -4.36 9.47
N PHE A 96 -11.11 -3.19 8.84
CA PHE A 96 -10.76 -3.05 7.44
C PHE A 96 -9.34 -3.59 7.15
N ARG A 97 -8.36 -3.28 8.02
CA ARG A 97 -7.00 -3.83 7.89
C ARG A 97 -6.96 -5.35 8.03
N ASP A 98 -7.76 -5.91 8.93
CA ASP A 98 -7.91 -7.36 9.05
C ASP A 98 -8.52 -7.99 7.78
N GLU A 99 -9.52 -7.37 7.16
CA GLU A 99 -10.10 -7.83 5.90
C GLU A 99 -9.09 -7.82 4.75
N VAL A 100 -8.34 -6.72 4.60
CA VAL A 100 -7.28 -6.61 3.59
C VAL A 100 -6.19 -7.67 3.81
N ALA A 101 -5.80 -7.91 5.06
CA ALA A 101 -4.83 -8.95 5.40
C ALA A 101 -5.37 -10.36 5.12
N ALA A 102 -6.64 -10.63 5.45
CA ALA A 102 -7.30 -11.89 5.17
C ALA A 102 -7.37 -12.15 3.65
N TYR A 103 -7.71 -11.13 2.87
CA TYR A 103 -7.71 -11.22 1.41
C TYR A 103 -6.31 -11.53 0.86
N GLY A 104 -5.28 -10.79 1.29
CA GLY A 104 -3.91 -10.98 0.83
C GLY A 104 -3.32 -12.34 1.19
N ASN A 105 -3.47 -12.77 2.44
CA ASN A 105 -2.91 -14.04 2.94
C ASN A 105 -3.70 -15.26 2.46
N GLY A 106 -5.03 -15.13 2.37
CA GLY A 106 -5.94 -16.21 2.05
C GLY A 106 -6.29 -16.32 0.58
N ARG A 107 -5.81 -15.43 -0.30
CA ARG A 107 -6.28 -15.31 -1.69
C ARG A 107 -6.37 -16.65 -2.44
N ASN A 108 -5.33 -17.46 -2.33
CA ASN A 108 -5.23 -18.74 -3.05
C ASN A 108 -5.87 -19.91 -2.30
N SER A 109 -6.19 -19.77 -1.01
CA SER A 109 -6.84 -20.78 -0.19
C SER A 109 -8.33 -20.55 0.00
N LEU A 110 -8.82 -19.32 -0.22
CA LEU A 110 -10.23 -18.97 -0.15
C LEU A 110 -11.00 -19.52 -1.37
N PRO A 111 -12.19 -20.09 -1.16
CA PRO A 111 -13.10 -20.42 -2.25
C PRO A 111 -13.37 -19.19 -3.14
N PRO A 112 -13.54 -19.37 -4.47
CA PRO A 112 -13.70 -18.23 -5.39
C PRO A 112 -14.83 -17.27 -4.99
N ALA A 113 -15.98 -17.80 -4.56
CA ALA A 113 -17.12 -16.98 -4.14
C ALA A 113 -16.81 -16.14 -2.90
N GLU A 114 -16.13 -16.72 -1.90
CA GLU A 114 -15.73 -16.02 -0.68
C GLU A 114 -14.68 -14.94 -0.98
N ARG A 115 -13.71 -15.25 -1.85
CA ARG A 115 -12.70 -14.29 -2.30
C ARG A 115 -13.34 -13.11 -3.02
N THR A 116 -14.28 -13.36 -3.94
CA THR A 116 -15.01 -12.30 -4.64
C THR A 116 -15.85 -11.46 -3.67
N ALA A 117 -16.53 -12.09 -2.71
CA ALA A 117 -17.34 -11.38 -1.72
C ALA A 117 -16.49 -10.49 -0.80
N LEU A 118 -15.35 -11.01 -0.32
CA LEU A 118 -14.39 -10.24 0.47
C LEU A 118 -13.80 -9.09 -0.35
N ALA A 119 -13.43 -9.33 -1.61
CA ALA A 119 -12.88 -8.31 -2.48
C ALA A 119 -13.87 -7.15 -2.72
N ARG A 120 -15.16 -7.46 -2.89
CA ARG A 120 -16.22 -6.46 -3.03
C ARG A 120 -16.38 -5.61 -1.76
N ARG A 121 -16.44 -6.23 -0.58
CA ARG A 121 -16.51 -5.47 0.69
C ARG A 121 -15.36 -4.49 0.85
N ILE A 122 -14.13 -4.94 0.59
CA ILE A 122 -12.96 -4.07 0.67
C ILE A 122 -13.07 -2.92 -0.35
N LEU A 123 -13.50 -3.19 -1.59
CA LEU A 123 -13.72 -2.14 -2.60
C LEU A 123 -14.79 -1.12 -2.17
N ASP A 124 -15.86 -1.58 -1.51
CA ASP A 124 -16.96 -0.73 -1.07
C ASP A 124 -16.56 0.17 0.11
N GLU A 125 -15.72 -0.31 1.04
CA GLU A 125 -15.28 0.46 2.22
C GLU A 125 -14.08 1.39 1.92
N LEU A 126 -13.27 1.05 0.93
CA LEU A 126 -12.01 1.75 0.62
C LEU A 126 -12.17 3.28 0.43
N PRO A 127 -13.18 3.81 -0.29
CA PRO A 127 -13.37 5.26 -0.43
C PRO A 127 -13.52 6.00 0.90
N ASP A 128 -14.22 5.43 1.88
CA ASP A 128 -14.41 6.08 3.17
C ASP A 128 -13.11 6.14 3.98
N HIS A 129 -12.26 5.12 3.85
CA HIS A 129 -10.93 5.12 4.48
C HIS A 129 -9.97 6.11 3.81
N VAL A 130 -10.07 6.29 2.50
CA VAL A 130 -9.31 7.32 1.78
C VAL A 130 -9.79 8.72 2.15
N ALA A 131 -11.10 8.96 2.23
CA ALA A 131 -11.68 10.24 2.63
C ALA A 131 -11.26 10.67 4.04
N ARG A 132 -11.05 9.69 4.94
CA ARG A 132 -10.57 9.92 6.31
C ARG A 132 -9.04 10.04 6.42
N ASN A 133 -8.31 10.01 5.31
CA ASN A 133 -6.84 10.00 5.25
C ASN A 133 -6.19 8.81 5.99
N GLU A 134 -6.92 7.71 6.15
CA GLU A 134 -6.40 6.47 6.75
C GLU A 134 -5.63 5.65 5.72
N ILE A 135 -5.98 5.82 4.44
CA ILE A 135 -5.31 5.21 3.29
C ILE A 135 -5.03 6.31 2.27
N VAL A 136 -3.81 6.34 1.74
CA VAL A 136 -3.45 7.31 0.70
C VAL A 136 -3.97 6.85 -0.68
N PRO A 137 -4.36 7.77 -1.58
CA PRO A 137 -4.97 7.41 -2.86
C PRO A 137 -4.15 6.43 -3.72
N VAL A 138 -2.81 6.58 -3.74
CA VAL A 138 -1.93 5.67 -4.49
C VAL A 138 -1.95 4.23 -3.95
N GLN A 139 -2.13 4.05 -2.64
CA GLN A 139 -2.30 2.72 -2.05
C GLN A 139 -3.68 2.15 -2.39
N ALA A 140 -4.72 3.00 -2.36
CA ALA A 140 -6.07 2.61 -2.74
C ALA A 140 -6.15 2.18 -4.21
N GLU A 141 -5.44 2.86 -5.12
CA GLU A 141 -5.36 2.47 -6.53
C GLU A 141 -4.78 1.06 -6.71
N ALA A 142 -3.62 0.79 -6.09
CA ALA A 142 -2.96 -0.51 -6.18
C ALA A 142 -3.82 -1.63 -5.59
N LEU A 143 -4.43 -1.39 -4.43
CA LEU A 143 -5.34 -2.33 -3.78
C LEU A 143 -6.57 -2.60 -4.67
N SER A 144 -7.21 -1.56 -5.22
CA SER A 144 -8.37 -1.71 -6.09
C SER A 144 -8.06 -2.55 -7.33
N ALA A 145 -6.90 -2.31 -7.97
CA ALA A 145 -6.49 -3.08 -9.14
C ALA A 145 -6.30 -4.57 -8.83
N ALA A 146 -5.80 -4.90 -7.64
CA ALA A 146 -5.66 -6.28 -7.19
C ALA A 146 -7.03 -6.94 -6.92
N LEU A 147 -7.95 -6.22 -6.27
CA LEU A 147 -9.28 -6.71 -5.94
C LEU A 147 -10.14 -6.96 -7.19
N LEU A 148 -10.03 -6.07 -8.19
CA LEU A 148 -10.75 -6.19 -9.47
C LEU A 148 -10.38 -7.46 -10.25
N THR A 149 -9.24 -8.09 -9.95
CA THR A 149 -8.89 -9.39 -10.56
C THR A 149 -9.83 -10.51 -10.14
N ASP A 150 -10.39 -10.41 -8.93
CA ASP A 150 -11.27 -11.43 -8.35
C ASP A 150 -12.75 -11.05 -8.37
N THR A 151 -13.09 -9.78 -8.62
CA THR A 151 -14.48 -9.34 -8.79
C THR A 151 -14.93 -9.35 -10.25
N GLU A 152 -14.01 -9.16 -11.19
CA GLU A 152 -14.28 -9.14 -12.64
C GLU A 152 -13.62 -10.32 -13.34
N ALA A 153 -14.43 -11.30 -13.76
CA ALA A 153 -13.94 -12.50 -14.44
C ALA A 153 -13.49 -12.22 -15.89
N ASP A 154 -14.26 -11.40 -16.61
CA ASP A 154 -14.00 -11.06 -18.01
C ASP A 154 -12.80 -10.09 -18.13
N PRO A 155 -11.76 -10.41 -18.92
CA PRO A 155 -10.58 -9.56 -19.06
C PRO A 155 -10.85 -8.16 -19.61
N ALA A 156 -11.81 -8.01 -20.55
CA ALA A 156 -12.12 -6.72 -21.14
C ALA A 156 -12.83 -5.81 -20.13
N THR A 157 -13.81 -6.34 -19.43
CA THR A 157 -14.55 -5.69 -18.34
C THR A 157 -13.61 -5.31 -17.19
N ARG A 158 -12.76 -6.24 -16.75
CA ARG A 158 -11.72 -5.96 -15.75
C ARG A 158 -10.79 -4.84 -16.18
N GLY A 159 -10.31 -4.87 -17.42
CA GLY A 159 -9.41 -3.84 -17.95
C GLY A 159 -10.07 -2.46 -17.98
N ALA A 160 -11.36 -2.38 -18.34
CA ALA A 160 -12.13 -1.15 -18.28
C ALA A 160 -12.34 -0.66 -16.83
N ALA A 161 -12.70 -1.55 -15.91
CA ALA A 161 -12.89 -1.24 -14.50
C ALA A 161 -11.60 -0.71 -13.85
N ILE A 162 -10.46 -1.35 -14.10
CA ILE A 162 -9.15 -0.89 -13.59
C ILE A 162 -8.83 0.52 -14.11
N ARG A 163 -9.02 0.79 -15.41
CA ARG A 163 -8.77 2.13 -15.96
C ARG A 163 -9.69 3.19 -15.36
N SER A 164 -10.97 2.88 -15.19
CA SER A 164 -11.94 3.79 -14.56
C SER A 164 -11.54 4.10 -13.12
N MET A 165 -11.23 3.06 -12.34
CA MET A 165 -10.81 3.18 -10.95
C MET A 165 -9.52 4.00 -10.80
N ARG A 166 -8.54 3.78 -11.67
CA ARG A 166 -7.30 4.59 -11.72
C ARG A 166 -7.60 6.06 -11.94
N ALA A 167 -8.41 6.38 -12.95
CA ALA A 167 -8.78 7.75 -13.24
C ALA A 167 -9.50 8.43 -12.06
N GLN A 168 -10.33 7.69 -11.32
CA GLN A 168 -10.99 8.19 -10.11
C GLN A 168 -9.99 8.51 -9.00
N TRP A 169 -9.06 7.59 -8.70
CA TRP A 169 -8.03 7.83 -7.68
C TRP A 169 -7.05 8.93 -8.06
N ASP A 170 -6.66 9.01 -9.33
CA ASP A 170 -5.81 10.09 -9.84
C ASP A 170 -6.48 11.45 -9.69
N ALA A 171 -7.76 11.56 -10.07
CA ALA A 171 -8.53 12.79 -9.92
C ALA A 171 -8.65 13.20 -8.44
N TYR A 172 -8.97 12.24 -7.57
CA TYR A 172 -9.05 12.50 -6.12
C TYR A 172 -7.69 12.91 -5.54
N ALA A 173 -6.60 12.25 -5.93
CA ALA A 173 -5.25 12.59 -5.50
C ALA A 173 -4.84 14.00 -5.94
N GLN A 174 -5.17 14.39 -7.18
CA GLN A 174 -4.92 15.74 -7.68
C GLN A 174 -5.63 16.80 -6.84
N GLN A 175 -6.86 16.51 -6.39
CA GLN A 175 -7.64 17.44 -5.58
C GLN A 175 -7.14 17.52 -4.12
N THR A 176 -6.68 16.42 -3.54
CA THR A 176 -6.40 16.31 -2.09
C THR A 176 -4.92 16.41 -1.72
N VAL A 177 -4.04 15.86 -2.56
CA VAL A 177 -2.59 15.84 -2.36
C VAL A 177 -1.89 16.86 -3.26
N GLY A 178 -2.48 17.16 -4.42
CA GLY A 178 -1.91 18.05 -5.44
C GLY A 178 -1.46 17.28 -6.69
N PRO A 179 -0.93 17.98 -7.71
CA PRO A 179 -0.52 17.36 -8.97
C PRO A 179 0.56 16.31 -8.74
N SER A 180 0.47 15.19 -9.45
CA SER A 180 1.47 14.13 -9.36
C SER A 180 2.84 14.67 -9.77
N PRO A 181 3.92 14.39 -9.03
CA PRO A 181 5.28 14.70 -9.47
C PRO A 181 5.60 14.13 -10.84
N ALA A 182 4.96 13.01 -11.24
CA ALA A 182 5.14 12.42 -12.56
C ALA A 182 4.64 13.30 -13.72
N GLN A 183 3.78 14.28 -13.44
CA GLN A 183 3.32 15.27 -14.40
C GLN A 183 4.27 16.47 -14.52
N ASP A 184 5.24 16.61 -13.60
CA ASP A 184 6.29 17.61 -13.73
C ASP A 184 7.23 17.20 -14.87
N PRO A 185 7.43 18.04 -15.91
CA PRO A 185 8.39 17.75 -16.98
C PRO A 185 9.80 17.47 -16.46
N ARG A 186 10.17 18.06 -15.31
CA ARG A 186 11.45 17.82 -14.63
C ARG A 186 11.56 16.39 -14.10
N TYR A 187 10.44 15.76 -13.74
CA TYR A 187 10.42 14.37 -13.30
C TYR A 187 10.68 13.41 -14.45
N LEU A 188 10.07 13.63 -15.62
CA LEU A 188 10.35 12.82 -16.81
C LEU A 188 11.84 12.92 -17.21
N ALA A 189 12.41 14.13 -17.17
CA ALA A 189 13.83 14.35 -17.39
C ALA A 189 14.70 13.65 -16.34
N TYR A 190 14.33 13.72 -15.07
CA TYR A 190 15.01 13.04 -13.97
C TYR A 190 14.99 11.52 -14.16
N GLU A 191 13.84 10.92 -14.51
CA GLU A 191 13.72 9.48 -14.75
C GLU A 191 14.66 9.03 -15.87
N GLN A 192 14.63 9.69 -17.02
CA GLN A 192 15.47 9.31 -18.15
C GLN A 192 16.96 9.42 -17.80
N GLN A 193 17.38 10.55 -17.22
CA GLN A 193 18.78 10.79 -16.85
C GLN A 193 19.25 9.87 -15.71
N SER A 194 18.37 9.50 -14.77
CA SER A 194 18.70 8.57 -13.69
C SER A 194 19.04 7.16 -14.20
N ARG A 195 18.28 6.67 -15.20
CA ARG A 195 18.55 5.38 -15.84
C ARG A 195 19.90 5.39 -16.57
N ASP A 196 20.24 6.49 -17.21
CA ASP A 196 21.53 6.63 -17.90
C ASP A 196 22.70 6.72 -16.91
N VAL A 197 22.54 7.43 -15.77
CA VAL A 197 23.52 7.44 -14.68
C VAL A 197 23.78 6.03 -14.16
N VAL A 198 22.73 5.27 -13.86
CA VAL A 198 22.87 3.89 -13.38
C VAL A 198 23.59 3.01 -14.41
N ARG A 199 23.18 3.07 -15.68
CA ARG A 199 23.79 2.29 -16.77
C ARG A 199 25.27 2.64 -16.94
N GLN A 200 25.63 3.91 -16.92
CA GLN A 200 27.01 4.36 -17.04
C GLN A 200 27.88 3.91 -15.87
N VAL A 201 27.38 4.01 -14.63
CA VAL A 201 28.13 3.60 -13.44
C VAL A 201 28.34 2.10 -13.42
N GLN A 202 27.30 1.30 -13.71
CA GLN A 202 27.42 -0.15 -13.81
C GLN A 202 28.40 -0.59 -14.90
N ALA A 203 28.51 0.15 -15.99
CA ALA A 203 29.44 -0.14 -17.08
C ALA A 203 30.89 0.29 -16.78
N SER A 204 31.13 1.19 -15.82
CA SER A 204 32.45 1.81 -15.59
C SER A 204 33.08 1.45 -14.26
N ILE A 205 32.31 1.01 -13.27
CA ILE A 205 32.78 0.64 -11.94
C ILE A 205 32.44 -0.84 -11.73
N ALA A 206 33.42 -1.67 -11.39
CA ALA A 206 33.19 -3.10 -11.17
C ALA A 206 32.76 -3.45 -9.73
N ASP A 207 33.21 -2.66 -8.75
CA ASP A 207 32.91 -2.89 -7.34
C ASP A 207 31.48 -2.45 -6.98
N PRO A 208 30.60 -3.36 -6.49
CA PRO A 208 29.20 -3.06 -6.22
C PRO A 208 28.97 -1.97 -5.15
N ASP A 209 29.81 -1.92 -4.11
CA ASP A 209 29.66 -0.94 -3.03
C ASP A 209 30.04 0.47 -3.52
N GLN A 210 31.09 0.57 -4.32
CA GLN A 210 31.44 1.81 -5.02
C GLN A 210 30.39 2.21 -6.06
N GLN A 211 29.82 1.26 -6.82
CA GLN A 211 28.73 1.55 -7.76
C GLN A 211 27.54 2.21 -7.03
N GLN A 212 27.08 1.62 -5.92
CA GLN A 212 25.96 2.16 -5.16
C GLN A 212 26.25 3.57 -4.62
N THR A 213 27.46 3.77 -4.11
CA THR A 213 27.89 5.09 -3.60
C THR A 213 27.88 6.15 -4.70
N VAL A 214 28.46 5.84 -5.86
CA VAL A 214 28.55 6.78 -6.99
C VAL A 214 27.17 7.03 -7.62
N ILE A 215 26.33 6.00 -7.74
CA ILE A 215 24.94 6.15 -8.18
C ILE A 215 24.19 7.10 -7.24
N ALA A 216 24.25 6.87 -5.93
CA ALA A 216 23.56 7.71 -4.96
C ALA A 216 24.02 9.18 -5.03
N GLN A 217 25.33 9.42 -5.13
CA GLN A 217 25.88 10.77 -5.28
C GLN A 217 25.41 11.46 -6.56
N ARG A 218 25.47 10.76 -7.71
CA ARG A 218 25.08 11.33 -9.00
C ARG A 218 23.57 11.59 -9.09
N LEU A 219 22.74 10.68 -8.56
CA LEU A 219 21.29 10.88 -8.49
C LEU A 219 20.91 12.04 -7.57
N GLN A 220 21.64 12.22 -6.45
CA GLN A 220 21.43 13.38 -5.57
C GLN A 220 21.79 14.69 -6.27
N ALA A 221 22.94 14.75 -6.97
CA ALA A 221 23.34 15.93 -7.74
C ALA A 221 22.32 16.26 -8.85
N LEU A 222 21.83 15.24 -9.55
CA LEU A 222 20.80 15.37 -10.58
C LEU A 222 19.49 15.95 -10.01
N ARG A 223 19.08 15.52 -8.82
CA ARG A 223 17.89 16.07 -8.15
C ARG A 223 18.04 17.55 -7.82
N VAL A 224 19.17 17.95 -7.23
CA VAL A 224 19.46 19.36 -6.92
C VAL A 224 19.47 20.20 -8.19
N GLN A 225 20.10 19.72 -9.26
CA GLN A 225 20.16 20.44 -10.53
C GLN A 225 18.76 20.71 -11.13
N LEU A 226 17.88 19.70 -11.11
CA LEU A 226 16.57 19.80 -11.74
C LEU A 226 15.54 20.56 -10.89
N TYR A 227 15.62 20.47 -9.56
CA TYR A 227 14.58 21.02 -8.67
C TYR A 227 15.00 22.26 -7.89
N ASP A 228 16.29 22.43 -7.55
CA ASP A 228 16.79 23.59 -6.81
C ASP A 228 17.51 24.61 -7.69
N GLY A 229 17.99 24.18 -8.87
CA GLY A 229 18.69 25.04 -9.85
C GLY A 229 17.79 26.05 -10.59
N ALA A 230 16.46 25.93 -10.45
CA ALA A 230 15.46 26.79 -11.08
C ALA A 230 14.73 27.66 -10.04
N SER A 231 15.47 28.45 -9.26
CA SER A 231 14.87 29.61 -8.59
C SER A 231 14.51 30.67 -9.65
N PRO A 232 13.38 31.39 -9.52
CA PRO A 232 12.90 32.30 -10.56
C PRO A 232 13.85 33.49 -10.69
N SER A 233 14.59 33.51 -11.79
CA SER A 233 15.14 34.74 -12.36
C SER A 233 13.97 35.58 -12.89
N GLY A 234 13.36 36.38 -12.01
CA GLY A 234 12.26 37.25 -12.41
C GLY A 234 11.58 38.00 -11.27
N ALA A 235 12.24 39.02 -10.74
CA ALA A 235 11.58 40.25 -10.30
C ALA A 235 12.62 41.37 -10.33
N HIS A 236 12.46 42.25 -11.32
CA HIS A 236 13.11 43.54 -11.44
C HIS A 236 12.59 44.52 -10.39
#